data_AF-A0A5C6D4J3-F1
#
_entry.id   AF-A0A5C6D4J3-F1
#
_cell.length_a   1.000
_cell.length_b   1.000
_cell.length_c   1.000
_cell.angle_alpha   90.00
_cell.angle_beta   90.00
_cell.angle_gamma   90.00
#
_symmetry.space_group_name_H-M   'P 1'
#
loop_
_entity.id
_entity.type
_entity.pdbx_description
1 polymer ?
#
loop_
_entity_poly.entity_id
_entity_poly.type
_entity_poly.pdbx_seq_one_letter_code
_entity_poly.pdbx_strand_id
1 'polypeptide(L)'
;MADLILRDTDPDQFREQIVSDVMRQLGSLLHESSEPRLVDGDRLAELLGVSRCSVDRLRADGKIPSVMIGRRRLYRPDAAIAALETRDEKREATKNG
;
A
#
# COMPACT_ATOMS: atom_id res chain seq x y z
N MET A 1 -21.73 10.42 41.11
CA MET A 1 -20.58 11.36 41.06
C MET A 1 -19.74 11.11 39.80
N ALA A 2 -20.33 11.27 38.61
CA ALA A 2 -19.61 11.22 37.32
C ALA A 2 -19.73 12.56 36.55
N ASP A 3 -20.58 13.46 37.04
CA ASP A 3 -20.97 14.71 36.38
C ASP A 3 -19.97 15.86 36.57
N LEU A 4 -18.88 15.62 37.31
CA LEU A 4 -17.92 16.64 37.72
C LEU A 4 -16.60 16.61 36.91
N ILE A 5 -16.37 15.60 36.06
CA ILE A 5 -15.10 15.43 35.32
C ILE A 5 -15.13 16.10 33.93
N LEU A 6 -16.31 16.47 33.43
CA LEU A 6 -16.49 17.01 32.07
C LEU A 6 -16.62 18.54 31.97
N ARG A 7 -16.50 19.28 33.08
CA ARG A 7 -16.73 20.75 33.07
C ARG A 7 -15.53 21.61 32.69
N ASP A 8 -14.31 21.09 32.86
CA ASP A 8 -13.06 21.84 32.57
C ASP A 8 -12.34 21.33 31.32
N THR A 9 -12.95 20.41 30.57
CA THR A 9 -12.36 19.87 29.35
C THR A 9 -13.02 20.55 28.16
N ASP A 10 -12.22 21.21 27.33
CA ASP A 10 -12.66 21.68 26.02
C ASP A 10 -13.14 20.44 25.21
N PRO A 11 -14.44 20.36 24.86
CA PRO A 11 -15.00 19.19 24.18
C PRO A 11 -14.31 18.90 22.85
N ASP A 12 -13.83 19.93 22.16
CA ASP A 12 -13.17 19.79 20.87
C ASP A 12 -11.76 19.23 21.06
N GLN A 13 -11.02 19.72 22.05
CA GLN A 13 -9.69 19.19 22.38
C GLN A 13 -9.77 17.73 22.84
N PHE A 14 -10.78 17.39 23.63
CA PHE A 14 -10.99 16.01 24.08
C PHE A 14 -11.33 15.07 22.92
N ARG A 15 -12.18 15.55 21.99
CA ARG A 15 -12.52 14.81 20.78
C ARG A 15 -11.30 14.58 19.91
N GLU A 16 -10.45 15.58 19.71
CA GLU A 16 -9.21 15.45 18.92
C GLU A 16 -8.27 14.40 19.52
N GLN A 17 -8.10 14.40 20.85
CA GLN A 17 -7.29 13.42 21.55
C GLN A 17 -7.83 12.00 21.36
N ILE A 18 -9.15 11.81 21.53
CA ILE A 18 -9.79 10.51 21.29
C ILE A 18 -9.59 10.06 19.84
N VAL A 19 -9.80 10.94 18.85
CA VAL A 19 -9.64 10.59 17.43
C VAL A 19 -8.20 10.19 17.13
N SER A 20 -7.21 10.95 17.63
CA SER A 20 -5.79 10.63 17.49
C SER A 20 -5.47 9.25 18.06
N ASP A 21 -5.96 8.94 19.27
CA ASP A 21 -5.66 7.69 19.94
C ASP A 21 -6.34 6.49 19.26
N VAL A 22 -7.58 6.65 18.82
CA VAL A 22 -8.30 5.62 18.05
C VAL A 22 -7.61 5.36 16.71
N MET A 23 -7.20 6.40 15.98
CA MET A 23 -6.49 6.25 14.70
C MET A 23 -5.13 5.58 14.88
N ARG A 24 -4.41 5.89 15.96
CA ARG A 24 -3.14 5.23 16.31
C ARG A 24 -3.33 3.73 16.58
N GLN A 25 -4.37 3.36 17.31
CA GLN A 25 -4.70 1.96 17.60
C GLN A 25 -5.16 1.21 16.35
N LEU A 26 -6.00 1.83 15.52
CA LEU A 26 -6.44 1.26 14.24
C LEU A 26 -5.27 1.06 13.27
N GLY A 27 -4.31 1.98 13.22
CA GLY A 27 -3.10 1.85 12.40
C GLY A 27 -2.32 0.57 12.69
N SER A 28 -2.21 0.18 13.96
CA SER A 28 -1.53 -1.06 14.38
C SER A 28 -2.26 -2.32 13.91
N LEU A 29 -3.59 -2.34 14.02
CA LEU A 29 -4.43 -3.49 13.64
C LEU A 29 -4.49 -3.69 12.12
N LEU A 30 -4.49 -2.58 11.37
CA LEU A 30 -4.42 -2.61 9.91
C LEU A 30 -3.06 -3.13 9.43
N HIS A 31 -1.97 -2.81 10.12
CA HIS A 31 -0.64 -3.32 9.81
C HIS A 31 -0.52 -4.84 10.02
N GLU A 32 -1.05 -5.40 11.13
CA GLU A 32 -1.03 -6.85 11.38
C GLU A 32 -1.89 -7.64 10.38
N SER A 33 -2.97 -7.06 9.87
CA SER A 33 -3.81 -7.68 8.82
C SER A 33 -3.18 -7.61 7.42
N SER A 34 -2.08 -6.87 7.27
CA SER A 34 -1.42 -6.58 5.99
C SER A 34 -0.18 -7.41 5.72
N GLU A 35 -0.11 -8.67 6.20
CA GLU A 35 0.89 -9.60 5.67
C GLU A 35 0.86 -9.50 4.13
N PRO A 36 1.98 -9.15 3.46
CA PRO A 36 1.95 -8.88 2.03
C PRO A 36 1.64 -10.17 1.28
N ARG A 37 0.36 -10.33 0.95
CA ARG A 37 -0.14 -11.51 0.25
C ARG A 37 0.35 -11.44 -1.18
N LEU A 38 0.89 -12.56 -1.64
CA LEU A 38 1.14 -12.76 -3.06
C LEU A 38 -0.21 -12.73 -3.79
N VAL A 39 -0.34 -11.82 -4.74
CA VAL A 39 -1.56 -11.66 -5.55
C VAL A 39 -1.36 -12.26 -6.94
N ASP A 40 -2.45 -12.66 -7.57
CA ASP A 40 -2.41 -13.02 -8.98
C ASP A 40 -2.29 -11.78 -9.87
N GLY A 41 -2.19 -12.02 -11.17
CA GLY A 41 -1.96 -10.95 -12.11
C GLY A 41 -3.19 -10.09 -12.42
N ASP A 42 -4.41 -10.60 -12.19
CA ASP A 42 -5.64 -9.82 -12.36
C ASP A 42 -5.76 -8.83 -11.21
N ARG A 43 -5.55 -9.30 -9.98
CA ARG A 43 -5.51 -8.44 -8.80
C ARG A 43 -4.38 -7.42 -8.85
N LEU A 44 -3.20 -7.79 -9.35
CA LEU A 44 -2.12 -6.81 -9.55
C LEU A 44 -2.52 -5.73 -10.56
N ALA A 45 -3.25 -6.08 -11.63
CA ALA A 45 -3.71 -5.13 -12.63
C ALA A 45 -4.68 -4.11 -12.02
N GLU A 46 -5.61 -4.57 -11.18
CA GLU A 46 -6.50 -3.71 -10.40
C GLU A 46 -5.72 -2.76 -9.48
N LEU A 47 -4.75 -3.28 -8.72
CA LEU A 47 -3.96 -2.49 -7.78
C LEU A 47 -3.12 -1.41 -8.49
N LEU A 48 -2.61 -1.70 -9.68
CA LEU A 48 -1.84 -0.77 -10.49
C LEU A 48 -2.72 0.16 -11.35
N GLY A 49 -4.03 -0.07 -11.42
CA GLY A 49 -4.95 0.69 -12.28
C GLY A 49 -4.72 0.47 -13.78
N VAL A 50 -4.25 -0.72 -14.19
CA VAL A 50 -3.93 -1.04 -15.59
C VAL A 50 -4.64 -2.31 -16.07
N SER A 51 -4.58 -2.57 -17.39
CA SER A 51 -5.10 -3.83 -17.94
C SER A 51 -4.23 -5.04 -17.58
N ARG A 52 -4.83 -6.23 -17.55
CA ARG A 52 -4.11 -7.51 -17.37
C ARG A 52 -3.02 -7.72 -18.43
N CYS A 53 -3.29 -7.35 -19.68
CA CYS A 53 -2.32 -7.40 -20.77
C CYS A 53 -1.11 -6.48 -20.52
N SER A 54 -1.30 -5.34 -19.84
CA SER A 54 -0.20 -4.46 -19.44
C SER A 54 0.69 -5.14 -18.41
N VAL A 55 0.11 -5.79 -17.39
CA VAL A 55 0.87 -6.55 -16.39
C VAL A 55 1.68 -7.67 -17.05
N ASP A 56 1.09 -8.44 -17.96
CA ASP A 56 1.81 -9.52 -18.64
C ASP A 56 2.95 -9.00 -19.54
N ARG A 57 2.75 -7.84 -20.19
CA ARG A 57 3.81 -7.14 -20.93
C ARG A 57 4.93 -6.66 -20.02
N LEU A 58 4.60 -5.98 -18.92
CA LEU A 58 5.59 -5.51 -17.94
C LEU A 58 6.41 -6.68 -17.38
N ARG A 59 5.78 -7.82 -17.10
CA ARG A 59 6.48 -9.04 -16.68
C ARG A 59 7.35 -9.61 -17.78
N ALA A 60 6.83 -9.76 -19.00
CA ALA A 60 7.58 -10.29 -20.14
C ALA A 60 8.82 -9.44 -20.46
N ASP A 61 8.70 -8.12 -20.33
CA ASP A 61 9.78 -7.15 -20.48
C ASP A 61 10.74 -7.13 -19.26
N GLY A 62 10.52 -7.96 -18.23
CA GLY A 62 11.33 -8.02 -17.02
C GLY A 62 11.22 -6.78 -16.12
N LYS A 63 10.16 -5.98 -16.27
CA LYS A 63 9.97 -4.70 -15.56
C LYS A 63 9.38 -4.87 -14.17
N ILE A 64 8.62 -5.94 -13.94
CA ILE A 64 8.05 -6.26 -12.63
C ILE A 64 8.50 -7.66 -12.18
N PRO A 65 8.87 -7.84 -10.91
CA PRO A 65 9.23 -9.14 -10.36
C PRO A 65 7.99 -10.05 -10.26
N SER A 66 8.20 -11.35 -10.43
CA SER A 66 7.14 -12.35 -10.26
C SER A 66 7.70 -13.63 -9.66
N VAL A 67 6.86 -14.37 -8.95
CA VAL A 67 7.20 -15.63 -8.30
C VAL A 67 6.30 -16.72 -8.87
N MET A 68 6.89 -17.86 -9.21
CA MET A 68 6.14 -19.07 -9.58
C MET A 68 5.92 -19.92 -8.34
N ILE A 69 4.65 -20.20 -8.00
CA ILE A 69 4.27 -21.15 -6.95
C ILE A 69 3.43 -22.25 -7.61
N GLY A 70 4.02 -23.43 -7.76
CA GLY A 70 3.45 -24.52 -8.56
C GLY A 70 3.22 -24.07 -10.01
N ARG A 71 1.96 -24.11 -10.44
CA ARG A 71 1.55 -23.67 -11.80
C ARG A 71 1.07 -22.23 -11.87
N ARG A 72 0.97 -21.53 -10.73
CA ARG A 72 0.45 -20.16 -10.66
C ARG A 72 1.60 -19.18 -10.58
N ARG A 73 1.46 -18.08 -11.33
CA ARG A 73 2.35 -16.94 -11.24
C ARG A 73 1.72 -15.90 -10.33
N LEU A 74 2.46 -15.50 -9.31
CA LEU A 74 2.03 -14.52 -8.33
C LEU A 74 3.03 -13.37 -8.23
N TYR A 75 2.57 -12.28 -7.63
CA TYR A 75 3.28 -11.01 -7.55
C TYR A 75 3.20 -10.47 -6.13
N ARG A 76 4.27 -9.80 -5.69
CA ARG A 76 4.23 -8.93 -4.51
C ARG A 76 3.92 -7.51 -5.00
N PRO A 77 2.79 -6.90 -4.62
CA PRO A 77 2.43 -5.56 -5.06
C PRO A 77 3.52 -4.53 -4.80
N ASP A 78 4.04 -4.46 -3.58
CA ASP A 78 5.03 -3.45 -3.17
C ASP A 78 6.32 -3.55 -4.00
N ALA A 79 6.79 -4.78 -4.24
CA ALA A 79 7.98 -5.03 -5.04
C ALA A 79 7.77 -4.67 -6.52
N ALA A 80 6.54 -4.81 -7.03
CA ALA A 80 6.21 -4.39 -8.39
C ALA A 80 6.18 -2.87 -8.52
N ILE A 81 5.61 -2.17 -7.54
CA ILE A 81 5.57 -0.69 -7.50
C ILE A 81 6.98 -0.13 -7.43
N ALA A 82 7.80 -0.59 -6.47
CA ALA A 82 9.17 -0.13 -6.31
C ALA A 82 10.03 -0.35 -7.58
N ALA A 83 9.83 -1.48 -8.28
CA ALA A 83 10.52 -1.77 -9.53
C ALA A 83 10.14 -0.81 -10.67
N LEU A 84 8.90 -0.32 -10.68
CA LEU A 84 8.43 0.66 -11.67
C LEU A 84 8.98 2.05 -11.37
N GLU A 85 8.92 2.49 -10.11
CA GLU A 85 9.46 3.80 -9.66
C GLU A 85 10.96 3.95 -9.98
N THR A 86 11.76 2.94 -9.62
CA THR A 86 13.22 2.94 -9.88
C THR A 86 13.55 3.09 -11.38
N ARG A 87 12.64 2.66 -12.28
CA ARG A 87 12.85 2.74 -13.73
C ARG A 87 12.54 4.13 -14.27
N ASP A 88 11.57 4.82 -13.70
CA ASP A 88 11.23 6.18 -14.11
C ASP A 88 12.34 7.15 -13.68
N GLU A 89 12.89 7.00 -12.49
CA GLU A 89 14.07 7.76 -12.03
C GLU A 89 15.28 7.61 -12.98
N LYS A 90 15.57 6.38 -13.42
CA LYS A 90 16.66 6.13 -14.40
C LYS A 90 16.40 6.77 -15.76
N ARG A 91 15.15 6.83 -16.20
CA ARG A 91 14.76 7.47 -17.48
C ARG A 91 14.89 8.98 -17.40
N GLU A 92 14.54 9.58 -16.27
CA GLU A 92 14.69 11.02 -16.03
C GLU A 92 16.16 11.43 -15.92
N ALA A 93 16.99 10.65 -15.23
CA ALA A 93 18.43 10.90 -15.14
C ALA A 93 19.14 10.87 -16.50
N THR A 94 18.65 10.08 -17.46
CA THR A 94 19.24 9.97 -18.81
C THR A 94 18.80 11.12 -19.74
N LYS A 95 17.73 11.85 -19.41
CA LYS A 95 17.26 13.00 -20.21
C LYS A 95 17.90 14.33 -19.84
N ASN A 96 18.54 14.41 -18.67
CA ASN A 96 19.09 15.64 -18.10
C ASN A 96 20.63 15.72 -18.15
N GLY A 97 21.29 14.82 -18.88
CA GLY A 97 22.74 14.82 -19.13
C GLY A 97 23.05 14.89 -20.62
#